data_AF-A0A971D599-F1
#
_entry.id   AF-A0A971D599-F1
#
_cell.length_a   1.000
_cell.length_b   1.000
_cell.length_c   1.000
_cell.angle_alpha   90.00
_cell.angle_beta   90.00
_cell.angle_gamma   90.00
#
_symmetry.space_group_name_H-M   'P 1'
#
loop_
_entity.id
_entity.type
_entity.pdbx_description
1 polymer ?
#
loop_
_entity_poly.entity_id
_entity_poly.type
_entity_poly.pdbx_seq_one_letter_code
_entity_poly.pdbx_strand_id
1 'polypeptide(L)' 'MEIEAVLIVETESQKAIVVGKGGRVVKAIGSGARREIEAVLGVQVYLDLRVKVRRRWRRDERYVERLL' A
#
# COMPACT_ATOMS: atom_id res chain seq x y z
N MET A 1 10.41 14.82 -1.68
CA MET A 1 9.93 13.94 -2.78
C MET A 1 8.56 13.41 -2.40
N GLU A 2 7.63 13.32 -3.36
CA GLU A 2 6.28 12.80 -3.12
C GLU A 2 6.12 11.46 -3.83
N ILE A 3 5.59 10.47 -3.12
CA ILE A 3 5.36 9.11 -3.62
C ILE A 3 3.93 8.73 -3.28
N GLU A 4 3.15 8.38 -4.31
CA GLU A 4 1.84 7.77 -4.14
C GLU A 4 1.94 6.25 -4.29
N ALA A 5 1.33 5.52 -3.35
CA ALA A 5 1.31 4.06 -3.35
C ALA A 5 -0.09 3.52 -3.07
N VAL A 6 -0.43 2.40 -3.70
CA VAL A 6 -1.72 1.74 -3.52
C VAL A 6 -1.53 0.28 -3.12
N LEU A 7 -2.06 -0.07 -1.95
CA LEU A 7 -2.18 -1.44 -1.45
C LEU A 7 -3.49 -2.04 -1.95
N ILE A 8 -3.40 -3.07 -2.79
CA ILE A 8 -4.58 -3.73 -3.39
C ILE A 8 -4.89 -5.01 -2.63
N VAL A 9 -6.14 -5.16 -2.22
CA VAL A 9 -6.65 -6.36 -1.52
C VAL A 9 -7.90 -6.92 -2.23
N GLU A 10 -8.26 -8.18 -1.97
CA GLU A 10 -9.39 -8.82 -2.66
C GLU A 10 -10.74 -8.56 -2.03
N THR A 11 -10.80 -8.33 -0.71
CA THR A 11 -12.07 -8.19 0.02
C THR A 11 -12.06 -7.00 0.99
N GLU A 12 -13.25 -6.50 1.31
CA GLU A 12 -13.41 -5.42 2.31
C GLU A 12 -12.93 -5.86 3.70
N SER A 13 -13.09 -7.15 4.05
CA SER A 13 -12.56 -7.69 5.31
C SER A 13 -11.03 -7.58 5.38
N GLN A 14 -10.33 -7.92 4.29
CA GLN A 14 -8.89 -7.73 4.20
C GLN A 14 -8.51 -6.25 4.31
N LYS A 15 -9.24 -5.35 3.64
CA LYS A 15 -9.02 -3.91 3.76
C LYS A 15 -9.16 -3.45 5.21
N ALA A 16 -10.18 -3.92 5.93
CA ALA A 16 -10.37 -3.59 7.34
C ALA A 16 -9.20 -4.06 8.21
N ILE A 17 -8.66 -5.26 7.95
CA ILE A 17 -7.48 -5.80 8.65
C ILE A 17 -6.24 -4.94 8.36
N VAL A 18 -5.98 -4.61 7.10
CA VAL A 18 -4.82 -3.82 6.67
C VAL A 18 -4.88 -2.38 7.19
N VAL A 19 -6.06 -1.77 7.19
CA VAL A 19 -6.26 -0.44 7.78
C VAL A 19 -6.08 -0.52 9.31
N GLY A 20 -6.68 -1.53 9.93
CA GLY A 20 -6.67 -1.72 11.38
C GLY A 20 -7.48 -0.65 12.13
N LYS A 21 -7.65 -0.84 13.44
CA LYS A 21 -8.41 0.09 14.30
C LYS A 21 -7.80 1.50 14.24
N GLY A 22 -8.58 2.48 13.78
CA GLY A 22 -8.14 3.88 13.65
C GLY A 22 -7.00 4.11 12.65
N GLY A 23 -6.80 3.19 11.70
CA GLY A 23 -5.73 3.28 10.71
C GLY A 23 -4.34 2.91 11.25
N ARG A 24 -4.25 2.31 12.45
CA ARG A 24 -2.95 2.05 13.11
C ARG A 24 -2.04 1.14 12.29
N VAL A 25 -2.59 0.10 11.66
CA VAL A 25 -1.80 -0.89 10.93
C VAL A 25 -1.26 -0.28 9.65
N VAL A 26 -2.10 0.38 8.84
CA VAL A 26 -1.65 1.05 7.61
C VAL A 26 -0.64 2.17 7.90
N LYS A 27 -0.78 2.90 9.02
CA LYS A 27 0.20 3.91 9.44
C LYS A 27 1.56 3.29 9.80
N ALA A 28 1.56 2.13 10.45
CA ALA A 28 2.80 1.41 10.77
C ALA A 28 3.50 0.94 9.49
N ILE A 29 2.75 0.36 8.54
CA ILE A 29 3.26 -0.06 7.23
C ILE A 29 3.85 1.14 6.48
N GLY A 30 3.09 2.24 6.34
CA GLY A 30 3.55 3.44 5.65
C GLY A 30 4.77 4.08 6.31
N SER A 31 4.83 4.09 7.66
CA SER A 31 5.98 4.63 8.38
C SER A 31 7.25 3.78 8.20
N GLY A 32 7.11 2.45 8.17
CA GLY A 32 8.22 1.54 7.88
C GLY A 32 8.73 1.71 6.46
N ALA A 33 7.82 1.61 5.48
CA ALA A 33 8.13 1.78 4.06
C ALA A 33 8.80 3.14 3.78
N ARG A 34 8.27 4.23 4.34
CA ARG A 34 8.86 5.57 4.17
C ARG A 34 10.31 5.61 4.67
N ARG A 35 10.61 5.05 5.85
CA ARG A 35 11.98 5.04 6.41
C ARG A 35 12.95 4.27 5.52
N GLU A 36 12.53 3.12 5.00
CA GLU A 36 13.35 2.33 4.08
C GLU A 36 13.59 3.08 2.76
N ILE A 37 12.56 3.69 2.19
CA ILE A 37 12.69 4.48 0.96
C ILE A 37 13.60 5.69 1.17
N GLU A 38 13.43 6.43 2.27
CA GLU A 38 14.30 7.57 2.60
C GLU A 38 15.77 7.13 2.78
N ALA A 39 16.01 5.96 3.37
CA ALA A 39 17.36 5.41 3.53
C ALA A 39 18.03 5.07 2.18
N VAL A 40 17.25 4.57 1.21
CA VAL A 40 17.76 4.26 -0.14
C VAL A 40 17.97 5.53 -0.97
N LEU A 41 17.06 6.49 -0.88
CA LEU A 41 17.07 7.69 -1.74
C LEU A 41 17.88 8.85 -1.16
N GLY A 42 18.19 8.85 0.14
CA GLY A 42 18.94 9.91 0.82
C GLY A 42 18.20 11.26 0.91
N VAL A 43 16.89 11.28 0.66
CA VAL A 43 16.06 12.49 0.70
C VAL A 43 14.78 12.23 1.49
N GLN A 44 14.18 13.30 2.02
CA GLN A 44 12.91 13.21 2.73
C GLN A 44 11.75 12.91 1.76
N VAL A 45 10.88 11.99 2.17
CA VAL A 45 9.78 11.46 1.36
C VAL A 45 8.45 11.69 2.06
N TYR A 46 7.48 12.21 1.32
CA TYR A 46 6.07 12.13 1.66
C TYR A 46 5.46 10.93 0.95
N LEU A 47 4.97 9.95 1.72
CA LEU A 47 4.36 8.73 1.20
C LEU A 47 2.84 8.77 1.44
N ASP A 48 2.06 8.96 0.38
CA ASP A 48 0.60 8.77 0.42
C ASP A 48 0.27 7.31 0.12
N LEU A 49 -0.11 6.56 1.15
CA LEU A 49 -0.44 5.13 1.05
C LEU A 49 -1.95 4.91 1.18
N ARG A 50 -2.56 4.39 0.11
CA ARG A 50 -4.00 4.11 0.04
C ARG A 50 -4.30 2.62 -0.07
N VAL A 51 -5.38 2.15 0.55
CA VAL A 51 -5.82 0.75 0.44
C VAL A 51 -7.07 0.66 -0.45
N LYS A 52 -6.99 -0.11 -1.54
CA LYS A 52 -8.09 -0.32 -2.50
C LYS A 52 -8.49 -1.80 -2.55
N VAL A 53 -9.79 -2.05 -2.68
CA VAL A 53 -10.33 -3.40 -2.85
C VAL A 53 -10.61 -3.63 -4.33
N ARG A 54 -10.08 -4.72 -4.87
CA ARG A 54 -10.38 -5.19 -6.23
C ARG A 54 -10.66 -6.68 -6.17
N ARG A 55 -11.91 -7.08 -6.41
CA ARG A 55 -12.28 -8.49 -6.29
C ARG A 55 -11.60 -9.32 -7.39
N ARG A 56 -11.12 -10.52 -7.02
CA ARG A 56 -10.52 -11.51 -7.94
C ARG A 56 -9.34 -10.96 -8.76
N TRP A 57 -8.64 -9.93 -8.29
CA TRP A 57 -7.55 -9.30 -9.03
C TRP A 57 -6.38 -10.26 -9.29
N ARG A 58 -6.16 -11.23 -8.39
CA ARG A 58 -5.13 -12.26 -8.56
C ARG A 58 -5.40 -13.23 -9.71
N ARG A 59 -6.64 -13.29 -10.20
CA ARG A 59 -7.07 -14.15 -11.32
C ARG A 59 -7.19 -13.39 -12.64
N ASP A 60 -7.01 -12.07 -12.60
CA ASP A 60 -7.01 -11.21 -13.78
C ASP A 60 -5.55 -11.09 -14.24
N GLU A 61 -5.10 -12.02 -15.08
CA GLU A 61 -3.70 -12.09 -15.54
C GLU A 61 -3.21 -10.76 -16.12
N ARG A 62 -4.06 -10.10 -16.93
CA ARG A 62 -3.76 -8.77 -17.48
C ARG A 62 -3.60 -7.71 -16.42
N TYR A 63 -4.30 -7.83 -15.29
CA TYR A 63 -4.14 -6.90 -14.18
C TYR A 63 -2.90 -7.21 -13.36
N VAL A 64 -2.60 -8.48 -13.10
CA VAL A 64 -1.37 -8.88 -12.40
C VAL A 64 -0.13 -8.45 -13.20
N GLU A 65 -0.13 -8.66 -14.51
CA GLU A 65 0.95 -8.21 -15.41
C GLU A 65 1.18 -6.69 -15.33
N ARG A 66 0.11 -5.89 -15.13
CA ARG A 66 0.22 -4.44 -14.96
C ARG A 66 0.74 -4.00 -13.59
N LEU A 67 0.86 -4.90 -12.62
CA LEU A 67 1.39 -4.61 -11.29
C LEU A 67 2.87 -4.98 -11.14
N LEU A 68 3.44 -5.75 -12.07
CA LEU A 68 4.84 -6.18 -12.12
C LEU A 68 5.66 -5.22 -12.99
#